data_AF-A0A7R9FI79-F1
#
_entry.id   AF-A0A7R9FI79-F1
#
_cell.length_a   1.000
_cell.length_b   1.000
_cell.length_c   1.000
_cell.angle_alpha   90.00
_cell.angle_beta   90.00
_cell.angle_gamma   90.00
#
_symmetry.space_group_name_H-M   'P 1'
#
loop_
_entity.id
_entity.type
_entity.pdbx_description
1 polymer ?
#
loop_
_entity_poly.entity_id
_entity_poly.type
_entity_poly.pdbx_seq_one_letter_code
_entity_poly.pdbx_strand_id
1 'polypeptide(L)'
;MGVKPVPRGLLLCSARLSVRVPLKYVACFSYASNMRRLSAIFHDQPETPLERAVYWTEYVLRHGGAPHLRSVAVDLPLYQYLLLDVGLVLLLLLGTVLAALVLLTRLLWRVVRNKSKQKQQ
;
A
#
# COMPACT_ATOMS: atom_id res chain seq x y z
N MET A 1 24.23 3.01 28.19
CA MET A 1 23.65 4.28 27.71
C MET A 1 24.79 5.12 27.16
N GLY A 2 24.84 5.37 25.86
CA GLY A 2 25.96 6.07 25.22
C GLY A 2 25.72 6.23 23.73
N VAL A 3 24.67 6.98 23.37
CA VAL A 3 24.36 7.31 21.97
C VAL A 3 25.42 8.29 21.50
N LYS A 4 26.38 7.85 20.67
CA LYS A 4 27.35 8.77 20.05
C LYS A 4 26.62 9.65 19.03
N PRO A 5 26.92 10.96 18.98
CA PRO A 5 26.20 11.89 18.11
C PRO A 5 26.54 11.63 16.64
N VAL A 6 25.49 11.61 15.81
CA VAL A 6 25.59 11.49 14.35
C VAL A 6 26.08 12.82 13.77
N PRO A 7 27.10 12.84 12.90
CA PRO A 7 27.59 14.08 12.31
C PRO A 7 26.55 14.69 11.37
N ARG A 8 26.10 15.90 11.71
CA ARG A 8 25.18 16.73 10.92
C ARG A 8 25.96 17.35 9.76
N GLY A 9 26.04 16.63 8.65
CA GLY A 9 26.75 17.12 7.47
C GLY A 9 26.62 16.20 6.27
N LEU A 10 25.39 15.89 5.82
CA LEU A 10 25.11 15.34 4.50
C LEU A 10 23.68 15.74 4.07
N LEU A 11 23.43 17.04 4.04
CA LEU A 11 22.23 17.64 3.47
C LEU A 11 22.29 17.61 1.92
N LEU A 12 22.12 16.42 1.31
CA LEU A 12 21.74 16.30 -0.11
C LEU A 12 20.95 15.00 -0.37
N CYS A 13 19.99 14.69 0.50
CA CYS A 13 18.95 13.69 0.20
C CYS A 13 17.54 14.24 0.49
N SER A 14 17.36 15.56 0.35
CA SER A 14 16.06 16.20 0.38
C SER A 14 15.48 16.25 -1.04
N ALA A 15 14.81 15.19 -1.48
CA ALA A 15 13.88 15.27 -2.59
C ALA A 15 12.75 14.23 -2.44
N ARG A 16 11.69 14.67 -1.74
CA ARG A 16 10.30 14.58 -2.20
C ARG A 16 9.79 13.17 -2.58
N LEU A 17 9.23 12.51 -1.56
CA LEU A 17 8.07 11.61 -1.56
C LEU A 17 7.68 10.90 -2.88
N SER A 18 7.97 9.60 -2.99
CA SER A 18 7.04 8.61 -3.54
C SER A 18 7.55 7.19 -3.26
N VAL A 19 6.69 6.36 -2.68
CA VAL A 19 6.98 4.99 -2.24
C VAL A 19 7.25 4.10 -3.45
N ARG A 20 8.50 4.05 -3.89
CA ARG A 20 9.03 3.02 -4.80
C ARG A 20 10.56 3.00 -4.63
N VAL A 21 11.07 2.17 -3.72
CA VAL A 21 12.49 2.16 -3.34
C VAL A 21 13.36 1.83 -4.56
N PRO A 22 14.13 2.79 -5.12
CA PRO A 22 15.01 2.51 -6.24
C PRO A 22 16.29 1.85 -5.74
N LEU A 23 16.78 0.82 -6.45
CA LEU A 23 18.00 0.04 -6.14
C LEU A 23 19.25 0.88 -5.83
N LYS A 24 19.27 2.16 -6.24
CA LYS A 24 20.33 3.12 -5.91
C LYS A 24 20.51 3.38 -4.40
N TYR A 25 19.47 3.24 -3.58
CA TYR A 25 19.59 3.43 -2.12
C TYR A 25 20.34 2.29 -1.42
N VAL A 26 20.23 1.06 -1.94
CA VAL A 26 20.91 -0.13 -1.38
C VAL A 26 22.42 -0.11 -1.67
N ALA A 27 22.82 0.48 -2.81
CA ALA A 27 24.21 0.56 -3.24
C ALA A 27 25.04 1.64 -2.52
N CYS A 28 24.42 2.52 -1.71
CA CYS A 28 25.15 3.56 -1.01
C CYS A 28 25.99 2.99 0.13
N PHE A 29 27.25 3.44 0.26
CA PHE A 29 28.18 3.01 1.30
C PHE A 29 27.60 3.15 2.71
N SER A 30 26.86 4.23 3.00
CA SER A 30 26.21 4.44 4.30
C SER A 30 25.16 3.36 4.62
N TYR A 31 24.33 2.97 3.64
CA TYR A 31 23.33 1.91 3.83
C TYR A 31 24.01 0.55 4.03
N ALA A 32 25.02 0.23 3.22
CA ALA A 32 25.78 -1.01 3.35
C ALA A 32 26.47 -1.14 4.72
N SER A 33 27.09 -0.06 5.23
CA SER A 33 27.71 -0.06 6.56
C SER A 33 26.69 -0.23 7.69
N ASN A 34 25.53 0.41 7.57
CA ASN A 34 24.43 0.23 8.53
C ASN A 34 23.87 -1.19 8.50
N MET A 35 23.73 -1.79 7.32
CA MET A 35 23.27 -3.17 7.17
C MET A 35 24.26 -4.19 7.73
N ARG A 36 25.57 -3.97 7.55
CA ARG A 36 26.60 -4.80 8.20
C ARG A 36 26.54 -4.71 9.73
N ARG A 37 26.36 -3.50 10.26
CA ARG A 37 26.19 -3.29 11.71
C ARG A 37 24.94 -3.97 12.24
N LEU A 38 23.82 -3.86 11.51
CA LEU A 38 22.56 -4.48 11.89
C LEU A 38 22.64 -6.01 11.83
N SER A 39 23.29 -6.56 10.80
CA SER A 39 23.56 -7.99 10.66
C SER A 39 24.42 -8.51 11.81
N ALA A 40 25.49 -7.79 12.19
CA ALA A 40 26.31 -8.16 13.34
C ALA A 40 25.48 -8.23 14.62
N ILE A 41 24.64 -7.22 14.89
CA ILE A 41 23.73 -7.21 16.06
C ILE A 41 22.71 -8.37 15.98
N PHE A 42 22.22 -8.70 14.79
CA PHE A 42 21.27 -9.80 14.61
C PHE A 42 21.91 -11.16 14.90
N HIS A 43 23.19 -11.34 14.58
CA HIS A 43 23.95 -12.55 14.88
C HIS A 43 24.51 -12.57 16.31
N ASP A 44 24.55 -11.43 17.01
CA ASP A 44 25.03 -11.28 18.39
C ASP A 44 24.00 -11.73 19.42
N GLN A 45 23.42 -12.91 19.21
CA GLN A 45 22.44 -13.49 20.12
C GLN A 45 22.99 -14.80 20.70
N PRO A 46 22.87 -15.03 22.02
CA PRO A 46 23.51 -16.15 22.70
C PRO A 46 22.89 -17.51 22.32
N GLU A 47 21.62 -17.52 21.92
CA GLU A 47 20.87 -18.74 21.57
C GLU A 47 21.04 -19.11 20.10
N THR A 48 21.13 -20.41 19.82
CA THR A 48 21.15 -20.92 18.44
C THR A 48 19.82 -20.62 17.73
N PRO A 49 19.83 -20.37 16.41
CA PRO A 49 18.60 -20.08 15.66
C PRO A 49 17.59 -21.23 15.73
N LEU A 50 18.07 -22.47 15.87
CA LEU A 50 17.22 -23.65 16.03
C LEU A 50 16.48 -23.64 17.36
N GLU A 51 17.19 -23.45 18.47
CA GLU A 51 16.57 -23.40 19.81
C GLU A 51 15.60 -22.24 19.93
N ARG A 52 15.92 -21.08 19.35
CA ARG A 52 15.00 -19.95 19.27
C ARG A 52 13.72 -20.31 18.52
N ALA A 53 13.83 -20.98 17.37
CA ALA A 53 12.67 -21.38 16.59
C ALA A 53 11.78 -22.36 17.38
N VAL A 54 12.40 -23.36 18.04
CA VAL A 54 11.70 -24.32 18.91
C VAL A 54 11.01 -23.61 20.08
N TYR A 55 11.68 -22.65 20.70
CA TYR A 55 11.09 -21.85 21.78
C TYR A 55 9.84 -21.09 21.31
N TRP A 56 9.92 -20.42 20.15
CA TRP A 56 8.76 -19.67 19.62
C TRP A 56 7.63 -20.58 19.17
N THR A 57 7.91 -21.75 18.57
CA THR A 57 6.85 -22.71 18.21
C THR A 57 6.16 -23.25 19.45
N GLU A 58 6.93 -23.59 20.49
CA GLU A 58 6.37 -24.03 21.77
C GLU A 58 5.58 -22.91 22.46
N TYR A 59 6.07 -21.67 22.41
CA TYR A 59 5.37 -20.51 22.95
C TYR A 59 4.00 -20.30 22.28
N VAL A 60 3.92 -20.41 20.95
CA VAL A 60 2.67 -20.30 20.19
C VAL A 60 1.71 -21.44 20.54
N LEU A 61 2.20 -22.67 20.69
CA LEU A 61 1.39 -23.82 21.09
C LEU A 61 0.85 -23.68 22.52
N ARG A 62 1.67 -23.23 23.47
CA ARG A 62 1.27 -23.00 24.87
C ARG A 62 0.25 -21.89 25.04
N HIS A 63 0.25 -20.89 24.15
CA HIS A 63 -0.66 -19.73 24.20
C HIS A 63 -1.75 -19.76 23.12
N GLY A 64 -2.08 -20.95 22.59
CA GLY A 64 -3.27 -21.15 21.77
C GLY A 64 -3.25 -20.44 20.41
N GLY A 65 -2.08 -20.36 19.76
CA GLY A 65 -1.98 -19.81 18.41
C GLY A 65 -1.78 -18.30 18.36
N ALA A 66 -1.27 -17.69 19.44
CA ALA A 66 -0.90 -16.29 19.51
C ALA A 66 -1.93 -15.35 18.86
N PRO A 67 -3.10 -15.12 19.48
CA PRO A 67 -4.22 -14.40 18.85
C PRO A 67 -3.84 -12.99 18.34
N HIS A 68 -2.88 -12.34 18.99
CA HIS A 68 -2.22 -11.10 18.57
C HIS A 68 -1.34 -11.16 17.29
N LEU A 69 -0.83 -12.33 16.90
CA LEU A 69 -0.12 -12.54 15.63
C LEU A 69 -1.06 -12.93 14.49
N ARG A 70 -2.30 -13.35 14.80
CA ARG A 70 -3.32 -13.63 13.80
C ARG A 70 -3.84 -12.32 13.23
N SER A 71 -3.82 -12.19 11.90
CA SER A 71 -4.40 -11.03 11.25
C SER A 71 -5.92 -11.04 11.45
N VAL A 72 -6.47 -9.92 11.92
CA VAL A 72 -7.92 -9.71 12.09
C VAL A 72 -8.68 -9.91 10.78
N ALA A 73 -8.00 -9.77 9.64
CA ALA A 73 -8.53 -10.00 8.30
C ALA A 73 -9.08 -11.42 8.08
N VAL A 74 -8.62 -12.44 8.83
CA VAL A 74 -9.13 -13.82 8.70
C VAL A 74 -10.53 -13.98 9.29
N ASP A 75 -10.84 -13.18 10.31
CA ASP A 75 -12.14 -13.20 10.99
C ASP A 75 -13.16 -12.24 10.35
N LEU A 76 -12.75 -11.50 9.32
CA LEU A 76 -13.64 -10.57 8.63
C LEU A 76 -14.60 -11.31 7.70
N PRO A 77 -15.89 -10.95 7.69
CA PRO A 77 -16.83 -11.49 6.73
C PRO A 77 -16.47 -11.05 5.31
N LEU A 78 -16.76 -11.91 4.33
CA LEU A 78 -16.35 -11.73 2.93
C LEU A 78 -16.77 -10.40 2.33
N TYR A 79 -17.90 -9.82 2.75
CA TYR A 79 -18.36 -8.52 2.25
C TYR A 79 -17.49 -7.34 2.70
N GLN A 80 -16.93 -7.38 3.92
CA GLN A 80 -15.98 -6.39 4.41
C GLN A 80 -14.60 -6.60 3.78
N TYR A 81 -14.19 -7.87 3.63
CA TYR A 81 -12.93 -8.19 2.96
C TYR A 81 -12.90 -7.73 1.50
N LEU A 82 -14.02 -7.88 0.79
CA LEU A 82 -14.13 -7.50 -0.63
C LEU A 82 -14.51 -6.03 -0.86
N LEU A 83 -14.72 -5.24 0.21
CA LEU A 83 -15.14 -3.83 0.18
C LEU A 83 -16.29 -3.59 -0.83
N LEU A 84 -17.36 -4.38 -0.74
CA LEU A 84 -18.48 -4.33 -1.69
C LEU A 84 -19.10 -2.92 -1.82
N ASP A 85 -19.16 -2.18 -0.72
CA ASP A 85 -19.68 -0.81 -0.65
C ASP A 85 -18.89 0.15 -1.56
N VAL A 86 -17.55 0.09 -1.49
CA VAL A 86 -16.68 0.93 -2.34
C VAL A 86 -16.83 0.57 -3.81
N GLY A 87 -16.95 -0.72 -4.13
CA GLY A 87 -17.22 -1.19 -5.48
C GLY A 87 -18.55 -0.67 -6.03
N LEU A 88 -19.61 -0.68 -5.22
CA LEU A 88 -20.93 -0.17 -5.60
C LEU A 88 -20.91 1.34 -5.86
N VAL A 89 -20.28 2.12 -4.97
CA VAL A 89 -20.13 3.58 -5.13
C VAL A 89 -19.35 3.90 -6.42
N LEU A 90 -18.28 3.16 -6.70
CA LEU A 90 -17.49 3.36 -7.92
C LEU A 90 -18.28 3.03 -9.19
N LEU A 91 -19.05 1.94 -9.19
CA LEU A 91 -19.91 1.55 -10.32
C LEU A 91 -21.01 2.59 -10.58
N LEU A 92 -21.64 3.12 -9.51
CA LEU A 92 -22.65 4.17 -9.64
C LEU A 92 -22.05 5.47 -10.17
N LEU A 93 -20.87 5.87 -9.69
CA LEU A 93 -20.17 7.04 -10.19
C LEU A 93 -19.81 6.89 -11.67
N LEU A 94 -19.25 5.74 -12.07
CA LEU A 94 -18.92 5.47 -13.47
C LEU A 94 -20.18 5.44 -14.35
N GLY A 95 -21.23 4.76 -13.87
CA GLY A 95 -22.51 4.66 -14.56
C GLY A 95 -23.19 6.01 -14.77
N THR A 96 -23.19 6.88 -13.76
CA THR A 96 -23.76 8.24 -13.86
C THR A 96 -22.99 9.12 -14.84
N VAL A 97 -21.65 9.05 -14.83
CA VAL A 97 -20.81 9.78 -15.80
C VAL A 97 -21.08 9.30 -17.24
N LEU A 98 -21.09 7.99 -17.47
CA LEU A 98 -21.39 7.42 -18.77
C LEU A 98 -22.80 7.77 -19.26
N ALA A 99 -23.80 7.66 -18.37
CA ALA A 99 -25.17 8.04 -18.69
C ALA A 99 -25.28 9.53 -19.05
N ALA A 100 -24.60 10.41 -18.31
CA ALA A 100 -24.57 11.84 -18.62
C ALA A 100 -23.96 12.11 -20.00
N LEU A 101 -22.84 11.47 -20.35
CA LEU A 101 -22.22 11.62 -21.68
C LEU A 101 -23.14 11.14 -22.81
N VAL A 102 -23.81 9.99 -22.63
CA VAL A 102 -24.75 9.47 -23.63
C VAL A 102 -25.97 10.39 -23.77
N LEU A 103 -26.49 10.92 -22.66
CA LEU A 103 -27.59 11.87 -22.69
C LEU A 103 -27.18 13.18 -23.37
N LEU A 104 -26.02 13.73 -23.04
CA LEU A 104 -25.49 14.95 -23.67
C LEU A 104 -25.31 14.76 -25.18
N THR A 105 -24.69 13.67 -25.62
CA THR A 105 -24.52 13.39 -27.06
C THR A 105 -25.86 13.22 -27.77
N ARG A 106 -26.83 12.51 -27.16
CA ARG A 106 -28.18 12.37 -27.73
C ARG A 106 -28.93 13.69 -27.78
N LEU A 107 -28.82 14.55 -26.77
CA LEU A 107 -29.45 15.87 -26.73
C LEU A 107 -28.84 16.78 -27.80
N LEU A 108 -27.51 16.84 -27.92
CA LEU A 108 -26.83 17.58 -28.97
C LEU A 108 -27.24 17.08 -30.36
N TRP A 109 -27.30 15.76 -30.58
CA TRP A 109 -27.74 15.18 -31.85
C TRP A 109 -29.19 15.53 -32.19
N ARG A 110 -30.10 15.49 -31.20
CA ARG A 110 -31.50 15.93 -31.37
C ARG A 110 -31.61 17.40 -31.72
N VAL A 111 -30.84 18.27 -31.07
CA VAL A 111 -30.85 19.72 -31.33
C VAL A 111 -30.34 20.03 -32.74
N VAL A 112 -29.24 19.41 -33.16
CA VAL A 112 -28.71 19.57 -34.53
C VAL A 112 -29.72 19.09 -35.58
N ARG A 113 -30.37 17.95 -35.35
CA ARG A 113 -31.41 17.42 -36.25
C ARG A 113 -32.66 18.32 -36.32
N ASN A 114 -33.06 18.94 -35.21
CA ASN A 114 -34.17 19.88 -35.22
C ASN A 114 -33.81 21.19 -35.96
N LYS A 115 -32.56 21.67 -35.82
CA LYS A 115 -32.06 22.83 -36.59
C LYS A 115 -32.02 22.56 -38.09
N SER A 116 -31.65 21.35 -38.54
CA SER A 116 -31.62 21.03 -39.96
C SER A 116 -33.01 21.03 -40.61
N LYS A 117 -34.04 20.57 -39.88
CA LYS A 117 -35.43 20.60 -40.36
C LYS A 117 -35.98 22.02 -40.52
N GLN A 118 -35.68 22.91 -39.57
CA GLN A 118 -36.11 24.32 -39.61
C GLN A 118 -35.48 25.12 -40.76
N LYS A 119 -34.34 24.70 -41.31
CA LYS A 119 -33.68 25.37 -42.44
C LYS A 119 -34.19 24.91 -43.81
N GLN A 120 -34.93 23.80 -43.88
CA GLN A 120 -35.46 23.22 -45.13
C GLN A 120 -36.91 23.63 -45.43
N GLN A 121 -37.59 24.25 -44.46
CA GLN A 121 -38.93 24.82 -44.59
C GLN A 121 -38.81 26.34 -44.77
#